data_AF-A0A1U7R7T6-F1
#
_entry.id   AF-A0A1U7R7T6-F1
#
_cell.length_a   1.000
_cell.length_b   1.000
_cell.length_c   1.000
_cell.angle_alpha   90.00
_cell.angle_beta   90.00
_cell.angle_gamma   90.00
#
_symmetry.space_group_name_H-M   'P 1'
#
loop_
_entity.id
_entity.type
_entity.pdbx_description
1 polymer ?
#
loop_
_entity_poly.entity_id
_entity_poly.type
_entity_poly.pdbx_seq_one_letter_code
_entity_poly.pdbx_strand_id
1 'polypeptide(L)'
;MALSQRCLLYLKVQLFIFNLIFWLGGCGALGVGVWLSLSQGRFSALSLSFPSLGIAGLFLAAGAVVMAVGFVGCLGASTEHRCLLLTFFVILAAIVLLELGGFVVFYACRDKFDRYAQDDLKSGLRRYGTPGDPALTQAWDTVQTEFRCCGVQNFTDWFEIQNATALPESCCLEHGTPCHSPTATWWKEPCYEKVKRWVGENIWAMGIFAACIGVVQVLGLISSMLMYCQVLQAEKYCE
;
A
#
# COMPACT_ATOMS: atom_id res chain seq x y z
N MET A 1 -44.52 8.17 -1.47
CA MET A 1 -43.70 8.66 -2.60
C MET A 1 -42.56 9.59 -2.15
N ALA A 2 -42.79 10.61 -1.32
CA ALA A 2 -41.75 11.57 -0.88
C ALA A 2 -40.58 10.97 -0.05
N LEU A 3 -40.82 9.94 0.79
CA LEU A 3 -39.76 9.28 1.57
C LEU A 3 -38.80 8.47 0.68
N SER A 4 -39.34 7.84 -0.38
CA SER A 4 -38.56 7.09 -1.38
C SER A 4 -37.64 8.02 -2.18
N GLN A 5 -38.15 9.17 -2.60
CA GLN A 5 -37.41 10.13 -3.44
C GLN A 5 -36.28 10.85 -2.66
N ARG A 6 -36.49 11.14 -1.36
CA ARG A 6 -35.44 11.69 -0.48
C ARG A 6 -34.35 10.66 -0.18
N CYS A 7 -34.71 9.39 0.02
CA CYS A 7 -33.75 8.31 0.22
C CYS A 7 -32.89 8.08 -1.03
N LEU A 8 -33.48 8.13 -2.23
CA LEU A 8 -32.75 8.00 -3.48
C LEU A 8 -31.77 9.16 -3.71
N LEU A 9 -32.21 10.40 -3.46
CA LEU A 9 -31.33 11.56 -3.56
C LEU A 9 -30.15 11.45 -2.58
N TYR A 10 -30.42 11.00 -1.35
CA TYR A 10 -29.40 10.75 -0.35
C TYR A 10 -28.39 9.69 -0.82
N LEU A 11 -28.85 8.53 -1.31
CA LEU A 11 -27.99 7.47 -1.83
C LEU A 11 -27.13 7.95 -3.01
N LYS A 12 -27.70 8.73 -3.94
CA LYS A 12 -26.98 9.29 -5.09
C LYS A 12 -25.89 10.25 -4.64
N VAL A 13 -26.23 11.21 -3.77
CA VAL A 13 -25.27 12.21 -3.25
C VAL A 13 -24.17 11.53 -2.45
N GLN A 14 -24.55 10.59 -1.58
CA GLN A 14 -23.61 9.80 -0.78
C GLN A 14 -22.64 9.03 -1.68
N LEU A 15 -23.15 8.28 -2.66
CA LEU A 15 -22.33 7.48 -3.59
C LEU A 15 -21.39 8.37 -4.41
N PHE A 16 -21.87 9.53 -4.88
CA PHE A 16 -21.04 10.48 -5.62
C PHE A 16 -19.92 11.07 -4.76
N ILE A 17 -20.23 11.54 -3.54
CA ILE A 17 -19.23 12.14 -2.64
C ILE A 17 -18.17 11.13 -2.25
N PHE A 18 -18.55 9.91 -1.85
CA PHE A 18 -17.57 8.89 -1.47
C PHE A 18 -16.65 8.52 -2.63
N ASN A 19 -17.21 8.27 -3.82
CA ASN A 19 -16.39 7.96 -4.99
C ASN A 19 -15.49 9.13 -5.42
N LEU A 20 -15.93 10.37 -5.22
CA LEU A 20 -15.10 11.56 -5.50
C LEU A 20 -13.90 11.62 -4.56
N ILE A 21 -14.09 11.32 -3.27
CA ILE A 21 -13.00 11.23 -2.30
C ILE A 21 -12.01 10.14 -2.70
N PHE A 22 -12.49 8.95 -3.09
CA PHE A 22 -11.63 7.86 -3.56
C PHE A 22 -10.88 8.24 -4.84
N TRP A 23 -11.55 8.89 -5.79
CA TRP A 23 -10.91 9.35 -7.02
C TRP A 23 -9.77 10.33 -6.72
N LEU A 24 -10.02 11.36 -5.89
CA LEU A 24 -8.99 12.32 -5.46
C LEU A 24 -7.85 11.63 -4.68
N GLY A 25 -8.19 10.70 -3.79
CA GLY A 25 -7.21 9.90 -3.04
C GLY A 25 -6.35 9.03 -3.96
N GLY A 26 -6.95 8.42 -4.99
CA GLY A 26 -6.26 7.66 -6.03
C GLY A 26 -5.29 8.53 -6.83
N CYS A 27 -5.71 9.73 -7.23
CA CYS A 27 -4.84 10.72 -7.87
C CYS A 27 -3.64 11.09 -6.97
N GLY A 28 -3.88 11.30 -5.67
CA GLY A 28 -2.83 11.58 -4.69
C GLY A 28 -1.85 10.41 -4.54
N ALA A 29 -2.36 9.19 -4.37
CA ALA A 29 -1.56 7.98 -4.25
C ALA A 29 -0.70 7.71 -5.51
N LEU A 30 -1.27 7.93 -6.70
CA LEU A 30 -0.53 7.91 -7.96
C LEU A 30 0.58 8.95 -7.98
N GLY A 31 0.29 10.18 -7.59
CA GLY A 31 1.30 11.24 -7.50
C GLY A 31 2.46 10.86 -6.60
N VAL A 32 2.18 10.29 -5.43
CA VAL A 32 3.21 9.75 -4.52
C VAL A 32 3.98 8.60 -5.17
N GLY A 33 3.30 7.66 -5.83
CA GLY A 33 3.94 6.55 -6.53
C GLY A 33 4.89 7.01 -7.64
N VAL A 34 4.48 8.01 -8.42
CA VAL A 34 5.32 8.65 -9.46
C VAL A 34 6.50 9.36 -8.82
N TRP A 35 6.26 10.15 -7.76
CA TRP A 35 7.32 10.84 -7.02
C TRP A 35 8.38 9.86 -6.52
N LEU A 36 7.96 8.80 -5.83
CA LEU A 36 8.85 7.74 -5.33
C LEU A 36 9.63 7.07 -6.48
N SER A 37 8.97 6.81 -7.60
CA SER A 37 9.61 6.19 -8.77
C SER A 37 10.67 7.10 -9.40
N LEU A 38 10.42 8.41 -9.46
CA LEU A 38 11.36 9.39 -10.00
C LEU A 38 12.53 9.67 -9.05
N SER A 39 12.27 9.73 -7.73
CA SER A 39 13.31 9.88 -6.71
C SER A 39 14.25 8.66 -6.66
N GLN A 40 13.78 7.49 -7.08
CA GLN A 40 14.56 6.25 -7.22
C GLN A 40 15.16 6.05 -8.63
N GLY A 41 15.09 7.04 -9.54
CA GLY A 41 15.08 6.76 -10.98
C GLY A 41 15.94 7.63 -11.90
N ARG A 42 17.25 7.80 -11.65
CA ARG A 42 18.19 8.08 -12.76
C ARG A 42 18.88 6.79 -13.21
N PHE A 43 18.30 6.15 -14.23
CA PHE A 43 18.80 5.02 -15.04
C PHE A 43 18.87 3.66 -14.29
N SER A 44 18.17 2.58 -14.63
CA SER A 44 17.67 2.07 -15.91
C SER A 44 16.64 0.96 -15.67
N ALA A 45 15.71 0.79 -16.62
CA ALA A 45 14.92 -0.42 -16.91
C ALA A 45 15.14 -1.65 -16.00
N LEU A 46 14.27 -1.81 -14.99
CA LEU A 46 13.96 -3.15 -14.49
C LEU A 46 12.94 -3.76 -15.45
N SER A 47 13.51 -4.37 -16.51
CA SER A 47 12.80 -5.13 -17.52
C SER A 47 11.85 -6.15 -16.89
N LEU A 48 10.68 -6.26 -17.53
CA LEU A 48 9.58 -7.18 -17.26
C LEU A 48 10.05 -8.61 -16.94
N SER A 49 9.76 -9.06 -15.72
CA SER A 49 9.21 -10.39 -15.40
C SER A 49 8.80 -10.38 -13.92
N PHE A 50 7.57 -9.91 -13.66
CA PHE A 50 6.95 -9.66 -12.36
C PHE A 50 7.69 -8.63 -11.49
N PRO A 51 7.18 -7.38 -11.40
CA PRO A 51 7.78 -6.39 -10.53
C PRO A 51 7.59 -6.87 -9.09
N SER A 52 8.68 -7.16 -8.40
CA SER A 52 8.72 -7.06 -6.94
C SER A 52 8.13 -5.69 -6.60
N LEU A 53 6.90 -5.71 -6.07
CA LEU A 53 6.10 -4.54 -5.68
C LEU A 53 6.82 -3.78 -4.57
N GLY A 54 7.88 -3.06 -4.93
CA GLY A 54 8.42 -2.02 -4.06
C GLY A 54 7.32 -1.01 -3.74
N ILE A 55 7.50 -0.26 -2.66
CA ILE A 55 6.51 0.69 -2.14
C ILE A 55 5.98 1.60 -3.27
N ALA A 56 6.85 2.11 -4.14
CA ALA A 56 6.47 2.94 -5.29
C ALA A 56 5.51 2.24 -6.26
N GLY A 57 5.80 0.99 -6.64
CA GLY A 57 4.96 0.19 -7.53
C GLY A 57 3.60 -0.13 -6.92
N LEU A 58 3.55 -0.35 -5.60
CA LEU A 58 2.29 -0.54 -4.89
C LEU A 58 1.43 0.72 -4.91
N PHE A 59 2.00 1.90 -4.62
CA PHE A 59 1.29 3.18 -4.71
C PHE A 59 0.80 3.48 -6.12
N LEU A 60 1.61 3.17 -7.14
CA LEU A 60 1.21 3.32 -8.55
C LEU A 60 0.05 2.40 -8.92
N ALA A 61 0.17 1.10 -8.65
CA ALA A 61 -0.83 0.11 -9.03
C ALA A 61 -2.14 0.33 -8.25
N ALA A 62 -2.07 0.43 -6.92
CA ALA A 62 -3.23 0.65 -6.07
C ALA A 62 -3.88 2.01 -6.36
N GLY A 63 -3.08 3.07 -6.51
CA GLY A 63 -3.57 4.40 -6.86
C GLY A 63 -4.31 4.42 -8.20
N ALA A 64 -3.78 3.75 -9.23
CA ALA A 64 -4.43 3.63 -10.53
C ALA A 64 -5.79 2.93 -10.44
N VAL A 65 -5.84 1.81 -9.72
CA VAL A 65 -7.09 1.07 -9.51
C VAL A 65 -8.10 1.93 -8.76
N VAL A 66 -7.73 2.52 -7.62
CA VAL A 66 -8.62 3.36 -6.81
C VAL A 66 -9.12 4.57 -7.60
N MET A 67 -8.26 5.23 -8.39
CA MET A 67 -8.65 6.32 -9.27
C MET A 67 -9.67 5.85 -10.32
N ALA A 68 -9.40 4.76 -11.03
CA ALA A 68 -10.31 4.24 -12.06
C ALA A 68 -11.67 3.84 -11.48
N VAL A 69 -11.68 3.11 -10.36
CA VAL A 69 -12.92 2.70 -9.68
C VAL A 69 -13.71 3.92 -9.20
N GLY A 70 -13.04 4.89 -8.56
CA GLY A 70 -13.68 6.13 -8.11
C GLY A 70 -14.28 6.92 -9.28
N PHE A 71 -13.59 7.00 -10.42
CA PHE A 71 -14.11 7.68 -11.61
C PHE A 71 -15.36 6.99 -12.18
N VAL A 72 -15.34 5.66 -12.32
CA VAL A 72 -16.51 4.88 -12.78
C VAL A 72 -17.67 5.03 -11.80
N GLY A 73 -17.41 5.02 -10.49
CA GLY A 73 -18.42 5.24 -9.45
C GLY A 73 -19.07 6.63 -9.53
N CYS A 74 -18.26 7.69 -9.71
CA CYS A 74 -18.76 9.05 -9.90
C CYS A 74 -19.61 9.18 -11.17
N LEU A 75 -19.14 8.63 -12.30
CA LEU A 75 -19.90 8.65 -13.55
C LEU A 75 -21.20 7.84 -13.44
N GLY A 76 -21.16 6.66 -12.83
CA GLY A 76 -22.36 5.84 -12.60
C GLY A 76 -23.39 6.56 -11.73
N ALA A 77 -22.94 7.26 -10.68
CA ALA A 77 -23.82 8.05 -9.82
C ALA A 77 -24.37 9.31 -10.53
N SER A 78 -23.58 9.99 -11.36
CA SER A 78 -24.00 11.23 -12.03
C SER A 78 -24.89 11.00 -13.24
N THR A 79 -24.54 10.03 -14.08
CA THR A 79 -25.22 9.73 -15.35
C THR A 79 -26.43 8.81 -15.18
N GLU A 80 -26.57 8.15 -14.03
CA GLU A 80 -27.61 7.15 -13.76
C GLU A 80 -27.62 6.00 -14.79
N HIS A 81 -26.49 5.76 -15.47
CA HIS A 81 -26.38 4.75 -16.51
C HIS A 81 -26.19 3.35 -15.91
N ARG A 82 -27.14 2.44 -16.17
CA ARG A 82 -27.16 1.07 -15.60
C ARG A 82 -25.86 0.29 -15.81
N CYS A 83 -25.31 0.32 -17.02
CA CYS A 83 -24.08 -0.43 -17.31
C CYS A 83 -22.89 0.09 -16.49
N LEU A 84 -22.83 1.40 -16.19
CA LEU A 84 -21.76 1.97 -15.36
C LEU A 84 -21.91 1.57 -13.89
N LEU A 85 -23.14 1.60 -13.36
CA LEU A 85 -23.45 1.12 -12.01
C LEU A 85 -23.13 -0.37 -11.84
N LEU A 86 -23.51 -1.20 -12.82
CA LEU A 86 -23.20 -2.63 -12.82
C LEU A 86 -21.69 -2.87 -12.93
N THR A 87 -20.99 -2.12 -13.79
CA THR A 87 -19.53 -2.21 -13.93
C THR A 87 -18.84 -1.85 -12.61
N PHE A 88 -19.25 -0.75 -11.96
CA PHE A 88 -18.76 -0.38 -10.63
C PHE A 88 -19.00 -1.49 -9.61
N PHE A 89 -20.20 -2.07 -9.58
CA PHE A 89 -20.54 -3.18 -8.67
C PHE A 89 -19.64 -4.40 -8.90
N VAL A 90 -19.48 -4.84 -10.15
CA VAL A 90 -18.67 -6.02 -10.49
C VAL A 90 -17.20 -5.80 -10.13
N ILE A 91 -16.64 -4.63 -10.43
CA ILE A 91 -15.26 -4.31 -10.08
C ILE A 91 -15.08 -4.28 -8.55
N LEU A 92 -15.97 -3.62 -7.82
CA LEU A 92 -15.90 -3.54 -6.36
C LEU A 92 -16.05 -4.92 -5.70
N ALA A 93 -16.94 -5.77 -6.22
CA ALA A 93 -17.11 -7.14 -5.75
C ALA A 93 -15.87 -7.99 -6.03
N ALA A 94 -15.25 -7.83 -7.20
CA ALA A 94 -14.00 -8.51 -7.51
C ALA A 94 -12.87 -8.07 -6.56
N ILE A 95 -12.79 -6.78 -6.21
CA ILE A 95 -11.81 -6.27 -5.23
C ILE A 95 -12.04 -6.91 -3.85
N VAL A 96 -13.28 -6.97 -3.36
CA VAL A 96 -13.60 -7.64 -2.08
C VAL A 96 -13.14 -9.09 -2.09
N LEU A 97 -13.39 -9.83 -3.18
CA LEU A 97 -12.97 -11.23 -3.31
C LEU A 97 -11.44 -11.36 -3.35
N LEU A 98 -10.75 -10.45 -4.02
CA LEU A 98 -9.28 -10.41 -4.05
C LEU A 98 -8.68 -10.07 -2.69
N GLU A 99 -9.29 -9.17 -1.92
CA GLU A 99 -8.84 -8.84 -0.56
C GLU A 99 -9.02 -10.02 0.39
N LEU A 100 -10.20 -10.68 0.36
CA LEU A 100 -10.45 -11.87 1.15
C LEU A 100 -9.52 -13.03 0.76
N GLY A 101 -9.36 -13.28 -0.54
CA GLY A 101 -8.45 -14.29 -1.05
C GLY A 101 -7.00 -13.99 -0.70
N GLY A 102 -6.57 -12.74 -0.85
CA GLY A 102 -5.23 -12.26 -0.48
C GLY A 102 -4.96 -12.43 1.02
N PHE A 103 -5.93 -12.12 1.87
CA PHE A 103 -5.83 -12.33 3.31
C PHE A 103 -5.67 -13.82 3.67
N VAL A 104 -6.46 -14.71 3.05
CA VAL A 104 -6.36 -16.16 3.26
C VAL A 104 -5.00 -16.68 2.81
N VAL A 105 -4.52 -16.25 1.64
CA VAL A 105 -3.21 -16.65 1.11
C VAL A 105 -2.08 -16.13 2.00
N PHE A 106 -2.15 -14.88 2.46
CA PHE A 106 -1.19 -14.29 3.37
C PHE A 106 -1.09 -15.09 4.67
N TYR A 107 -2.24 -15.41 5.27
CA TYR A 107 -2.29 -16.20 6.50
C TYR A 107 -1.76 -17.63 6.30
N ALA A 108 -2.19 -18.32 5.24
CA ALA A 108 -1.78 -19.69 4.95
C ALA A 108 -0.30 -19.81 4.57
N CYS A 109 0.26 -18.79 3.90
CA CYS A 109 1.66 -18.77 3.44
C CYS A 109 2.55 -17.83 4.26
N ARG A 110 2.19 -17.52 5.51
CA ARG A 110 2.91 -16.53 6.34
C ARG A 110 4.42 -16.75 6.41
N ASP A 111 4.86 -18.00 6.51
CA ASP A 111 6.29 -18.34 6.62
C ASP A 111 7.05 -18.07 5.32
N LYS A 112 6.37 -18.17 4.16
CA LYS A 112 6.95 -17.82 2.86
C LYS A 112 7.06 -16.31 2.70
N PHE A 113 6.03 -15.58 3.12
CA PHE A 113 6.06 -14.11 3.13
C PHE A 113 7.15 -13.57 4.06
N ASP A 114 7.36 -14.21 5.22
CA ASP A 114 8.43 -13.84 6.16
C ASP A 114 9.82 -13.96 5.52
N ARG A 115 10.09 -15.08 4.83
CA ARG A 115 11.36 -15.26 4.08
C ARG A 115 11.49 -14.29 2.93
N TYR A 116 10.43 -14.13 2.13
CA TYR A 116 10.43 -13.20 1.00
C TYR A 116 10.74 -11.77 1.44
N ALA A 117 10.16 -11.32 2.55
CA ALA A 117 10.41 -9.99 3.12
C ALA A 117 11.88 -9.83 3.55
N GLN A 118 12.48 -10.85 4.17
CA GLN A 118 13.89 -10.83 4.53
C GLN A 118 14.81 -10.80 3.30
N ASP A 119 14.51 -11.60 2.27
CA ASP A 119 15.29 -11.64 1.03
C ASP A 119 15.19 -10.32 0.24
N ASP A 120 14.02 -9.69 0.24
CA ASP A 120 13.79 -8.37 -0.36
C ASP A 120 14.58 -7.29 0.38
N LEU A 121 14.56 -7.30 1.72
CA LEU A 121 15.38 -6.40 2.53
C LEU A 121 16.88 -6.64 2.30
N LYS A 122 17.35 -7.88 2.21
CA LYS A 122 18.76 -8.18 1.88
C LYS A 122 19.12 -7.69 0.48
N SER A 123 18.20 -7.77 -0.47
CA SER A 123 18.38 -7.25 -1.83
C SER A 123 18.43 -5.72 -1.84
N GLY A 124 17.59 -5.06 -1.05
CA GLY A 124 17.65 -3.62 -0.80
C GLY A 124 18.95 -3.21 -0.12
N LEU A 125 19.43 -4.01 0.84
CA LEU A 125 20.70 -3.77 1.52
C LEU A 125 21.85 -3.75 0.52
N ARG A 126 21.90 -4.63 -0.50
CA ARG A 126 22.93 -4.64 -1.57
C ARG A 126 23.02 -3.34 -2.39
N ARG A 127 21.98 -2.52 -2.39
CA ARG A 127 21.93 -1.24 -3.12
C ARG A 127 22.21 -0.03 -2.24
N TYR A 128 22.39 -0.23 -0.93
CA TYR A 128 22.79 0.82 0.00
C TYR A 128 24.07 1.52 -0.47
N GLY A 129 24.13 2.84 -0.35
CA GLY A 129 25.30 3.65 -0.70
C GLY A 129 25.53 3.82 -2.21
N THR A 130 24.67 3.27 -3.07
CA THR A 130 24.81 3.45 -4.52
C THR A 130 24.38 4.87 -4.92
N PRO A 131 25.15 5.55 -5.80
CA PRO A 131 24.84 6.93 -6.21
C PRO A 131 23.53 7.06 -7.00
N GLY A 132 22.96 5.95 -7.48
CA GLY A 132 21.67 5.90 -8.15
C GLY A 132 20.46 5.94 -7.19
N ASP A 133 20.65 5.61 -5.90
CA ASP A 133 19.55 5.42 -4.94
C ASP A 133 19.77 6.12 -3.58
N PRO A 134 19.99 7.44 -3.53
CA PRO A 134 20.21 8.14 -2.26
C PRO A 134 19.03 8.02 -1.28
N ALA A 135 17.80 7.94 -1.80
CA ALA A 135 16.59 7.75 -0.99
C ALA A 135 16.56 6.39 -0.27
N LEU A 136 17.12 5.34 -0.89
CA LEU A 136 17.19 4.02 -0.28
C LEU A 136 18.19 4.00 0.88
N THR A 137 19.35 4.66 0.69
CA THR A 137 20.35 4.85 1.75
C THR A 137 19.76 5.59 2.94
N GLN A 138 19.07 6.71 2.69
CA GLN A 138 18.39 7.47 3.74
C GLN A 138 17.31 6.64 4.46
N ALA A 139 16.54 5.82 3.73
CA ALA A 139 15.53 4.96 4.33
C ALA A 139 16.16 3.93 5.27
N TRP A 140 17.27 3.29 4.86
CA TRP A 140 18.04 2.38 5.70
C TRP A 140 18.58 3.07 6.96
N ASP A 141 19.15 4.26 6.82
CA ASP A 141 19.69 5.01 7.96
C ASP A 141 18.59 5.38 8.95
N THR A 142 17.42 5.79 8.44
CA THR A 142 16.24 6.13 9.25
C THR A 142 15.73 4.90 10.02
N VAL A 143 15.59 3.75 9.35
CA VAL A 143 15.13 2.53 10.02
C VAL A 143 16.09 2.11 11.12
N GLN A 144 17.39 2.11 10.87
CA GLN A 144 18.40 1.68 11.84
C GLN A 144 18.48 2.60 13.05
N THR A 145 18.38 3.91 12.84
CA THR A 145 18.38 4.91 13.92
C THR A 145 17.09 4.91 14.73
N GLU A 146 15.93 4.91 14.08
CA GLU A 146 14.61 4.96 14.73
C GLU A 146 14.32 3.67 15.49
N PHE A 147 14.55 2.53 14.84
CA PHE A 147 14.36 1.23 15.47
C PHE A 147 15.58 0.78 16.29
N ARG A 148 16.70 1.52 16.33
CA ARG A 148 17.90 1.14 17.10
C ARG A 148 18.31 -0.31 16.83
N CYS A 149 18.54 -0.63 15.57
CA CYS A 149 18.84 -1.97 15.06
C CYS A 149 19.94 -1.92 14.01
N CYS A 150 20.54 -3.05 13.66
CA CYS A 150 21.59 -3.10 12.65
C CYS A 150 21.50 -4.36 11.79
N GLY A 151 21.53 -4.18 10.46
CA GLY A 151 21.40 -5.26 9.48
C GLY A 151 19.98 -5.84 9.40
N VAL A 152 19.77 -6.81 8.50
CA VAL A 152 18.45 -7.40 8.27
C VAL A 152 18.15 -8.43 9.36
N GLN A 153 18.98 -9.46 9.43
CA GLN A 153 18.95 -10.54 10.41
C GLN A 153 20.13 -10.45 11.39
N ASN A 154 21.23 -9.83 10.98
CA ASN A 154 22.40 -9.62 11.82
C ASN A 154 23.24 -8.45 11.31
N PHE A 155 24.03 -7.83 12.17
CA PHE A 155 24.99 -6.80 11.77
C PHE A 155 26.04 -7.36 10.77
N THR A 156 26.27 -8.68 10.78
CA THR A 156 27.17 -9.34 9.82
C THR A 156 26.71 -9.20 8.37
N ASP A 157 25.41 -8.93 8.13
CA ASP A 157 24.85 -8.68 6.80
C ASP A 157 25.59 -7.54 6.08
N TRP A 158 26.10 -6.53 6.80
CA TRP A 158 26.90 -5.44 6.22
C TRP A 158 28.22 -5.94 5.61
N PHE A 159 28.85 -6.91 6.24
CA PHE A 159 30.11 -7.49 5.77
C PHE A 159 29.87 -8.56 4.70
N GLU A 160 28.84 -9.41 4.88
CA GLU A 160 28.56 -10.54 3.99
C GLU A 160 27.86 -10.15 2.69
N ILE A 161 26.96 -9.15 2.74
CA ILE A 161 26.09 -8.78 1.61
C ILE A 161 26.59 -7.53 0.90
N GLN A 162 27.04 -6.55 1.67
CA GLN A 162 27.55 -5.27 1.18
C GLN A 162 29.07 -5.25 0.98
N ASN A 163 29.79 -6.29 1.45
CA ASN A 163 31.26 -6.30 1.48
C ASN A 163 31.84 -5.02 2.12
N ALA A 164 31.11 -4.44 3.09
CA ALA A 164 31.53 -3.23 3.76
C ALA A 164 32.74 -3.53 4.66
N THR A 165 33.67 -2.58 4.77
CA THR A 165 34.80 -2.67 5.71
C THR A 165 34.44 -2.15 7.10
N ALA A 166 33.31 -1.44 7.21
CA ALA A 166 32.81 -0.82 8.43
C ALA A 166 31.29 -0.83 8.45
N LEU A 167 30.71 -0.78 9.65
CA LEU A 167 29.29 -0.54 9.82
C LEU A 167 28.95 0.93 9.50
N PRO A 168 27.75 1.22 8.95
CA PRO A 168 27.31 2.58 8.73
C PRO A 168 27.11 3.32 10.06
N GLU A 169 27.22 4.64 10.05
CA GLU A 169 27.05 5.48 11.25
C GLU A 169 25.66 5.29 11.90
N SER A 170 24.64 4.96 11.09
CA SER A 170 23.28 4.67 11.56
C SER A 170 23.18 3.42 12.45
N CYS A 171 24.17 2.51 12.42
CA CYS A 171 24.27 1.36 13.32
C CYS A 171 24.93 1.66 14.68
N CYS A 172 25.61 2.80 14.82
CA CYS A 172 26.40 3.12 16.02
C CYS A 172 25.51 3.58 17.19
N LEU A 173 25.87 3.24 18.43
CA LEU A 173 25.13 3.67 19.63
C LEU A 173 25.28 5.16 19.92
N GLU A 174 26.48 5.70 19.73
CA GLU A 174 26.76 7.13 19.89
C GLU A 174 26.69 7.82 18.53
N HIS A 175 25.84 8.84 18.43
CA HIS A 175 25.81 9.70 17.26
C HIS A 175 27.14 10.47 17.16
N GLY A 176 27.85 10.30 16.04
CA GLY A 176 29.05 11.08 15.71
C GLY A 176 30.39 10.45 16.12
N THR A 177 30.42 9.25 16.73
CA THR A 177 31.66 8.46 16.83
C THR A 177 31.65 7.38 15.75
N PRO A 178 32.66 7.34 14.85
CA PRO A 178 32.69 6.33 13.81
C PRO A 178 32.81 4.95 14.46
N CYS A 179 32.04 3.97 13.94
CA CYS A 179 32.10 2.55 14.32
C CYS A 179 33.44 1.86 13.94
N HIS A 180 34.55 2.59 13.98
CA HIS A 180 35.90 2.16 13.59
C HIS A 180 36.82 1.88 14.78
N SER A 181 36.44 2.25 16.00
CA SER A 181 37.27 2.03 17.18
C SER A 181 37.09 0.62 17.76
N PRO A 182 38.13 0.03 18.38
CA PRO A 182 38.03 -1.26 19.07
C PRO A 182 37.05 -1.25 20.27
N THR A 183 36.64 -0.07 20.72
CA THR A 183 35.60 0.18 21.74
C THR A 183 34.25 0.57 21.14
N ALA A 184 34.10 0.58 19.81
CA ALA A 184 32.85 0.97 19.16
C ALA A 184 31.72 0.06 19.58
N THR A 185 30.57 0.66 19.89
CA THR A 185 29.36 -0.06 20.28
C THR A 185 28.30 0.16 19.19
N TRP A 186 27.66 -0.93 18.76
CA TRP A 186 26.62 -0.94 17.72
C TRP A 186 25.37 -1.67 18.18
N TRP A 187 24.25 -1.42 17.51
CA TRP A 187 22.99 -2.10 17.80
C TRP A 187 23.11 -3.60 17.51
N LYS A 188 22.85 -4.44 18.52
CA LYS A 188 22.94 -5.90 18.39
C LYS A 188 21.64 -6.55 17.90
N GLU A 189 20.53 -5.81 17.94
CA GLU A 189 19.23 -6.33 17.54
C GLU A 189 19.04 -6.22 16.02
N PRO A 190 18.48 -7.26 15.37
CA PRO A 190 18.20 -7.23 13.94
C PRO A 190 16.99 -6.38 13.59
N CYS A 191 17.07 -5.62 12.50
CA CYS A 191 16.00 -4.70 12.12
C CYS A 191 14.72 -5.42 11.72
N TYR A 192 14.81 -6.57 11.03
CA TYR A 192 13.63 -7.30 10.59
C TYR A 192 12.72 -7.71 11.76
N GLU A 193 13.29 -8.34 12.78
CA GLU A 193 12.50 -8.79 13.95
C GLU A 193 11.98 -7.61 14.78
N LYS A 194 12.71 -6.50 14.83
CA LYS A 194 12.28 -5.31 15.57
C LYS A 194 11.10 -4.62 14.89
N VAL A 195 11.14 -4.49 13.57
CA VAL A 195 10.01 -3.99 12.77
C VAL A 195 8.83 -4.97 12.86
N LYS A 196 9.06 -6.28 12.74
CA LYS A 196 8.02 -7.30 12.87
C LYS A 196 7.33 -7.28 14.23
N ARG A 197 8.09 -7.07 15.31
CA ARG A 197 7.56 -6.90 16.67
C ARG A 197 6.71 -5.64 16.78
N TRP A 198 7.21 -4.52 16.27
CA TRP A 198 6.45 -3.26 16.24
C TRP A 198 5.14 -3.39 15.45
N VAL A 199 5.16 -4.07 14.31
CA VAL A 199 3.95 -4.38 13.53
C VAL A 199 2.99 -5.25 14.35
N GLY A 200 3.50 -6.27 15.05
CA GLY A 200 2.69 -7.12 15.92
C GLY A 200 2.03 -6.36 17.08
N GLU A 201 2.75 -5.43 17.70
CA GLU A 201 2.23 -4.57 18.78
C GLU A 201 1.17 -3.58 18.27
N ASN A 202 1.31 -3.11 17.04
CA ASN A 202 0.39 -2.15 16.42
C ASN A 202 -0.63 -2.80 15.46
N ILE A 203 -0.75 -4.13 15.47
CA ILE A 203 -1.61 -4.86 14.52
C ILE A 203 -3.08 -4.48 14.64
N TRP A 204 -3.51 -4.02 15.83
CA TRP A 204 -4.86 -3.53 16.07
C TRP A 204 -5.20 -2.32 15.18
N ALA A 205 -4.24 -1.41 14.96
CA ALA A 205 -4.45 -0.22 14.14
C ALA A 205 -4.61 -0.60 12.66
N MET A 206 -3.80 -1.55 12.18
CA MET A 206 -3.93 -2.10 10.83
C MET A 206 -5.28 -2.83 10.65
N GLY A 207 -5.71 -3.58 11.68
CA GLY A 207 -7.00 -4.26 11.71
C GLY A 207 -8.18 -3.29 11.59
N ILE A 208 -8.15 -2.16 12.33
CA ILE A 208 -9.18 -1.12 12.22
C ILE A 208 -9.21 -0.52 10.80
N PHE A 209 -8.05 -0.20 10.25
CA PHE A 209 -7.97 0.36 8.90
C PHE A 209 -8.55 -0.60 7.84
N ALA A 210 -8.20 -1.89 7.92
CA ALA A 210 -8.74 -2.92 7.04
C ALA A 210 -10.27 -3.09 7.20
N ALA A 211 -10.77 -3.08 8.44
CA ALA A 211 -12.20 -3.17 8.71
C ALA A 211 -12.97 -1.97 8.13
N CYS A 212 -12.44 -0.75 8.25
CA CYS A 212 -13.03 0.46 7.66
C CYS A 212 -13.13 0.34 6.14
N ILE A 213 -12.08 -0.15 5.47
CA ILE A 213 -12.09 -0.39 4.02
C ILE A 213 -13.20 -1.38 3.65
N GLY A 214 -13.27 -2.52 4.35
CA GLY A 214 -14.29 -3.54 4.11
C GLY A 214 -15.72 -3.00 4.28
N VAL A 215 -15.98 -2.22 5.33
CA VAL A 215 -17.29 -1.57 5.54
C VAL A 215 -17.64 -0.63 4.39
N VAL A 216 -16.69 0.20 3.95
CA VAL A 216 -16.94 1.15 2.86
C VAL A 216 -17.21 0.43 1.53
N GLN A 217 -16.51 -0.66 1.25
CA GLN A 217 -16.76 -1.49 0.06
C GLN A 217 -18.15 -2.12 0.10
N VAL A 218 -18.57 -2.70 1.24
CA VAL A 218 -19.91 -3.28 1.40
C VAL A 218 -21.00 -2.22 1.23
N LEU A 219 -20.82 -1.03 1.81
CA LEU A 219 -21.73 0.09 1.61
C LEU A 219 -21.80 0.50 0.13
N GLY A 220 -20.65 0.58 -0.56
CA GLY A 220 -20.60 0.86 -2.00
C GLY A 220 -21.35 -0.16 -2.85
N LEU A 221 -21.22 -1.46 -2.53
CA LEU A 221 -21.94 -2.54 -3.21
C LEU A 221 -23.46 -2.41 -3.00
N ILE A 222 -23.90 -2.21 -1.76
CA ILE A 222 -25.32 -2.06 -1.43
C ILE A 222 -25.88 -0.83 -2.14
N SER A 223 -25.23 0.33 -2.02
CA SER A 223 -25.68 1.58 -2.64
C SER A 223 -25.72 1.48 -4.16
N SER A 224 -24.72 0.85 -4.80
CA SER A 224 -24.72 0.64 -6.25
C SER A 224 -25.89 -0.22 -6.70
N MET A 225 -26.13 -1.34 -6.01
CA MET A 225 -27.21 -2.26 -6.38
C MET A 225 -28.59 -1.64 -6.15
N LEU A 226 -28.77 -0.90 -5.06
CA LEU A 226 -30.00 -0.15 -4.81
C LEU A 226 -30.26 0.88 -5.91
N MET A 227 -29.23 1.63 -6.31
CA MET A 227 -29.34 2.62 -7.37
C MET A 227 -29.63 1.96 -8.73
N TYR A 228 -28.95 0.85 -9.05
CA TYR A 228 -29.21 0.05 -10.24
C TYR A 228 -30.66 -0.45 -10.31
N CYS A 229 -31.18 -1.04 -9.23
CA CYS A 229 -32.57 -1.51 -9.17
C CYS A 229 -33.59 -0.39 -9.39
N GLN A 230 -33.31 0.82 -8.88
CA GLN A 230 -34.21 1.94 -9.05
C GLN A 230 -34.19 2.50 -10.47
N VAL A 231 -33.01 2.64 -11.08
CA VAL A 231 -32.90 2.97 -12.51
C VAL A 231 -33.58 1.87 -13.35
N LEU A 232 -33.46 0.60 -12.93
CA LEU A 232 -34.13 -0.53 -13.57
C LEU A 232 -35.66 -0.38 -13.58
N GLN A 233 -36.22 -0.01 -12.43
CA GLN A 233 -37.65 0.23 -12.28
C GLN A 233 -38.09 1.46 -13.10
N ALA A 234 -37.31 2.54 -13.09
CA ALA A 234 -37.68 3.79 -13.76
C ALA A 234 -37.90 3.62 -15.28
N GLU A 235 -37.03 2.90 -16.00
CA GLU A 235 -37.29 2.69 -17.45
C GLU A 235 -38.47 1.74 -17.68
N LYS A 236 -38.68 0.72 -16.84
CA LYS A 236 -39.84 -0.19 -16.99
C LYS A 236 -41.20 0.49 -16.83
N TYR A 237 -41.27 1.63 -16.14
CA TYR A 237 -42.49 2.43 -16.03
C TYR A 237 -42.61 3.52 -17.12
N CYS A 238 -41.56 3.72 -17.92
CA CYS A 238 -41.53 4.69 -19.01
C CYS A 238 -41.74 4.05 -20.39
N GLU A 239 -41.62 2.72 -20.49
CA GLU A 239 -42.06 1.89 -21.61
C GLU A 239 -43.51 1.41 -21.42
#